data_AF-A0A8S0PS91-F1
#
_entry.id   AF-A0A8S0PS91-F1
#
_cell.length_a   1.000
_cell.length_b   1.000
_cell.length_c   1.000
_cell.angle_alpha   90.00
_cell.angle_beta   90.00
_cell.angle_gamma   90.00
#
_symmetry.space_group_name_H-M   'P 1'
#
loop_
_entity.id
_entity.type
_entity.pdbx_description
1 polymer ?
#
loop_
_entity_poly.entity_id
_entity_poly.type
_entity_poly.pdbx_seq_one_letter_code
_entity_poly.pdbx_strand_id
1 'polypeptide(L)'
;MYSEMAIRVTVAVLLLLFSVAKVSCDPQNDGEMIHVSQALHVFTRGEERGLMHDIVVRISKYFSKGRLLLALAPAPSPQPSQINCKGLCNHRCSLHSRPKICLRACGTCCVRCKCVPPGTFGNRELCGKCYTDMTTHGNKTKCP
;
A
#
# COMPACT_ATOMS: atom_id res chain seq x y z
N MET A 1 -41.91 34.97 -5.65
CA MET A 1 -41.90 33.49 -5.75
C MET A 1 -40.63 32.94 -6.41
N TYR A 2 -40.06 33.60 -7.44
CA TYR A 2 -38.75 33.22 -8.01
C TYR A 2 -37.57 33.38 -7.02
N SER A 3 -37.62 34.38 -6.13
CA SER A 3 -36.57 34.59 -5.11
C SER A 3 -36.51 33.49 -4.06
N GLU A 4 -37.64 32.95 -3.59
CA GLU A 4 -37.66 31.86 -2.58
C GLU A 4 -37.01 30.58 -3.12
N MET A 5 -37.31 30.22 -4.36
CA MET A 5 -36.72 29.03 -5.01
C MET A 5 -35.24 29.25 -5.32
N ALA A 6 -34.86 30.45 -5.78
CA ALA A 6 -33.46 30.82 -5.99
C ALA A 6 -32.65 30.80 -4.68
N ILE A 7 -33.23 31.27 -3.56
CA ILE A 7 -32.60 31.22 -2.23
C ILE A 7 -32.41 29.77 -1.79
N ARG A 8 -33.42 28.90 -1.94
CA ARG A 8 -33.32 27.47 -1.58
C ARG A 8 -32.27 26.74 -2.40
N VAL A 9 -32.19 26.99 -3.71
CA VAL A 9 -31.18 26.39 -4.60
C VAL A 9 -29.79 26.90 -4.23
N THR A 10 -29.64 28.19 -3.95
CA THR A 10 -28.35 28.78 -3.58
C THR A 10 -27.87 28.27 -2.23
N VAL A 11 -28.76 28.15 -1.24
CA VAL A 11 -28.45 27.57 0.08
C VAL A 11 -28.09 26.09 -0.04
N ALA A 12 -28.81 25.32 -0.87
CA ALA A 12 -28.49 23.91 -1.10
C ALA A 12 -27.13 23.72 -1.80
N VAL A 13 -26.82 24.54 -2.82
CA VAL A 13 -25.52 24.52 -3.50
C VAL A 13 -24.41 24.93 -2.55
N LEU A 14 -24.60 25.97 -1.73
CA LEU A 14 -23.63 26.38 -0.72
C LEU A 14 -23.43 25.29 0.35
N LEU A 15 -24.48 24.66 0.86
CA LEU A 15 -24.37 23.55 1.81
C LEU A 15 -23.62 22.36 1.21
N LEU A 16 -23.87 22.02 -0.05
CA LEU A 16 -23.13 20.98 -0.77
C LEU A 16 -21.65 21.34 -0.94
N LEU A 17 -21.34 22.59 -1.29
CA LEU A 17 -19.96 23.08 -1.42
C LEU A 17 -19.23 23.10 -0.07
N PHE A 18 -19.89 23.50 1.02
CA PHE A 18 -19.33 23.45 2.38
C PHE A 18 -19.08 22.01 2.85
N SER A 19 -19.95 21.07 2.45
CA SER A 19 -19.76 19.62 2.72
C SER A 19 -18.53 19.06 2.02
N VAL A 20 -18.25 19.53 0.80
CA VAL A 20 -17.06 19.16 0.02
C VAL A 20 -15.80 19.83 0.58
N ALA A 21 -15.90 21.06 1.09
CA ALA A 21 -14.77 21.78 1.67
C ALA A 21 -14.29 21.19 3.01
N LYS A 22 -15.21 20.71 3.87
CA LYS A 22 -14.86 20.11 5.18
C LYS A 22 -14.09 18.77 5.06
N VAL A 23 -14.03 18.19 3.86
CA VAL A 23 -13.21 17.01 3.55
C VAL A 23 -11.72 17.35 3.37
N SER A 24 -11.37 18.62 3.15
CA SER A 24 -9.97 19.07 3.06
C SER A 24 -9.58 19.86 4.31
N CYS A 25 -8.51 19.42 4.99
CA CYS A 25 -7.88 20.00 6.19
C CYS A 25 -8.57 19.58 7.51
N ASP A 26 -8.05 18.65 8.33
CA ASP A 26 -6.74 18.66 9.01
C ASP A 26 -6.34 17.23 9.50
N PRO A 27 -5.05 16.91 9.79
CA PRO A 27 -4.57 15.57 10.08
C PRO A 27 -4.56 15.28 11.60
N GLN A 28 -5.52 14.50 12.09
CA GLN A 28 -5.32 13.74 13.32
C GLN A 28 -6.02 12.38 13.20
N ASN A 29 -5.19 11.36 13.33
CA ASN A 29 -5.55 9.96 13.49
C ASN A 29 -6.54 9.78 14.65
N ASP A 30 -7.81 9.52 14.32
CA ASP A 30 -8.74 8.75 15.15
C ASP A 30 -9.66 7.99 14.17
N GLY A 31 -9.65 6.67 14.27
CA GLY A 31 -10.44 5.80 13.41
C GLY A 31 -11.93 5.98 13.66
N GLU A 32 -12.58 6.89 12.92
CA GLU A 32 -14.03 6.92 12.80
C GLU A 32 -14.43 6.37 11.42
N MET A 33 -14.68 5.06 11.43
CA MET A 33 -15.37 4.37 10.36
C MET A 33 -16.79 4.93 10.28
N ILE A 34 -17.02 5.95 9.45
CA ILE A 34 -18.38 6.33 9.08
C ILE A 34 -18.93 5.20 8.21
N HIS A 35 -19.71 4.35 8.87
CA HIS A 35 -20.49 3.29 8.28
C HIS A 35 -21.62 3.92 7.45
N VAL A 36 -21.32 4.28 6.20
CA VAL A 36 -22.26 4.86 5.22
C VAL A 36 -23.51 3.97 5.00
N SER A 37 -23.45 2.71 5.44
CA SER A 37 -24.55 1.75 5.37
C SER A 37 -25.80 2.14 6.19
N GLN A 38 -25.71 3.01 7.21
CA GLN A 38 -26.87 3.33 8.04
C GLN A 38 -27.70 4.53 7.56
N ALA A 39 -27.14 5.45 6.77
CA ALA A 39 -27.89 6.60 6.25
C ALA A 39 -28.81 6.21 5.08
N LEU A 40 -28.45 5.19 4.29
CA LEU A 40 -29.26 4.74 3.15
C LEU A 40 -30.47 3.88 3.55
N HIS A 41 -30.43 3.24 4.72
CA HIS A 41 -31.55 2.43 5.21
C HIS A 41 -32.74 3.26 5.74
N VAL A 42 -32.57 4.57 5.94
CA VAL A 42 -33.62 5.45 6.50
C VAL A 42 -34.74 5.72 5.48
N PHE A 43 -34.52 5.55 4.18
CA PHE A 43 -35.49 5.96 3.16
C PHE A 43 -36.52 4.90 2.75
N THR A 44 -36.50 3.67 3.30
CA THR A 44 -37.46 2.62 2.90
C THR A 44 -38.78 2.64 3.70
N ARG A 45 -39.27 3.82 4.09
CA ARG A 45 -40.64 4.01 4.63
C ARG A 45 -41.37 5.11 3.86
N GLY A 46 -41.88 4.80 2.68
CA GLY A 46 -42.72 5.71 1.90
C GLY A 46 -43.04 5.22 0.49
N GLU A 47 -44.20 5.63 -0.02
CA GLU A 47 -44.94 5.08 -1.17
C GLU A 47 -44.44 5.54 -2.56
N GLU A 48 -43.13 5.53 -2.83
CA GLU A 48 -42.59 5.83 -4.19
C GLU A 48 -41.43 4.88 -4.56
N ARG A 49 -41.74 3.58 -4.60
CA ARG A 49 -40.75 2.48 -4.72
C ARG A 49 -40.07 2.36 -6.09
N GLY A 50 -40.63 2.95 -7.15
CA GLY A 50 -40.12 2.78 -8.52
C GLY A 50 -38.92 3.66 -8.87
N LEU A 51 -38.96 4.94 -8.46
CA LEU A 51 -37.98 5.93 -8.90
C LEU A 51 -36.67 5.86 -8.08
N MET A 52 -36.78 5.54 -6.79
CA MET A 52 -35.62 5.47 -5.88
C MET A 52 -34.77 4.20 -6.09
N HIS A 53 -35.37 3.08 -6.48
CA HIS A 53 -34.62 1.87 -6.83
C HIS A 53 -33.73 2.09 -8.05
N ASP A 54 -34.25 2.74 -9.10
CA ASP A 54 -33.47 3.01 -10.31
C ASP A 54 -32.30 3.97 -10.03
N ILE A 55 -32.50 4.95 -9.16
CA ILE A 55 -31.46 5.91 -8.75
C ILE A 55 -30.37 5.21 -7.91
N VAL A 56 -30.73 4.39 -6.92
CA VAL A 56 -29.76 3.65 -6.08
C VAL A 56 -28.97 2.64 -6.92
N VAL A 57 -29.62 1.96 -7.87
CA VAL A 57 -28.95 1.03 -8.80
C VAL A 57 -28.04 1.78 -9.78
N ARG A 58 -28.47 2.94 -10.31
CA ARG A 58 -27.62 3.78 -11.17
C ARG A 58 -26.41 4.30 -10.41
N ILE A 59 -26.60 4.84 -9.21
CA ILE A 59 -25.51 5.33 -8.36
C ILE A 59 -24.57 4.16 -7.99
N SER A 60 -25.08 2.97 -7.70
CA SER A 60 -24.25 1.76 -7.49
C SER A 60 -23.43 1.39 -8.73
N LYS A 61 -23.99 1.56 -9.92
CA LYS A 61 -23.27 1.35 -11.20
C LYS A 61 -22.19 2.41 -11.43
N TYR A 62 -22.43 3.66 -11.01
CA TYR A 62 -21.42 4.73 -11.01
C TYR A 62 -20.32 4.50 -9.96
N PHE A 63 -20.65 3.96 -8.78
CA PHE A 63 -19.66 3.58 -7.75
C PHE A 63 -18.82 2.36 -8.17
N SER A 64 -19.42 1.43 -8.90
CA SER A 64 -18.74 0.24 -9.44
C SER A 64 -17.83 0.59 -10.64
N LYS A 65 -18.18 1.60 -11.44
CA LYS A 65 -17.36 2.10 -12.56
C LYS A 65 -16.36 3.19 -12.15
N GLY A 66 -16.64 3.90 -11.07
CA GLY A 66 -15.72 4.80 -10.36
C GLY A 66 -14.81 4.03 -9.42
N ARG A 67 -14.17 2.97 -9.94
CA ARG A 67 -12.98 2.40 -9.30
C ARG A 67 -11.86 3.42 -9.52
N LEU A 68 -11.88 4.50 -8.74
CA LEU A 68 -10.69 5.28 -8.47
C LEU A 68 -9.81 4.36 -7.63
N LEU A 69 -9.19 3.39 -8.32
CA LEU A 69 -8.00 2.70 -7.86
C LEU A 69 -6.88 3.76 -7.85
N LEU A 70 -6.98 4.73 -6.95
CA LEU A 70 -5.80 5.08 -6.18
C LEU A 70 -5.72 4.07 -5.03
N ALA A 71 -5.58 2.80 -5.43
CA ALA A 71 -4.71 1.94 -4.67
C ALA A 71 -3.35 2.64 -4.74
N LEU A 72 -3.06 3.48 -3.75
CA LEU A 72 -1.78 3.34 -3.09
C LEU A 72 -1.78 1.88 -2.67
N ALA A 73 -1.30 1.03 -3.59
CA ALA A 73 -0.90 -0.30 -3.24
C ALA A 73 -0.10 -0.09 -1.95
N PRO A 74 -0.46 -0.72 -0.82
CA PRO A 74 0.41 -0.69 0.34
C PRO A 74 1.79 -0.98 -0.22
N ALA A 75 2.74 -0.04 -0.04
CA ALA A 75 4.13 -0.24 -0.43
C ALA A 75 4.41 -1.68 -0.06
N PRO A 76 4.76 -2.54 -1.06
CA PRO A 76 4.67 -3.97 -0.90
C PRO A 76 5.26 -4.24 0.46
N SER A 77 4.43 -4.78 1.37
CA SER A 77 4.98 -5.42 2.55
C SER A 77 6.18 -6.22 2.04
N PRO A 78 7.29 -6.35 2.77
CA PRO A 78 8.30 -7.33 2.39
C PRO A 78 7.57 -8.66 2.34
N GLN A 79 7.03 -8.96 1.15
CA GLN A 79 6.59 -10.24 0.70
C GLN A 79 7.81 -11.09 1.00
N PRO A 80 7.65 -12.38 1.29
CA PRO A 80 8.73 -13.30 1.04
C PRO A 80 9.00 -13.23 -0.47
N SER A 81 9.73 -12.19 -0.88
CA SER A 81 10.21 -11.97 -2.21
C SER A 81 10.96 -13.24 -2.51
N GLN A 82 10.60 -13.89 -3.61
CA GLN A 82 11.43 -14.92 -4.16
C GLN A 82 12.74 -14.23 -4.57
N ILE A 83 13.63 -14.04 -3.59
CA ILE A 83 14.91 -13.40 -3.82
C ILE A 83 15.67 -14.29 -4.79
N ASN A 84 16.14 -13.70 -5.87
CA ASN A 84 16.97 -14.43 -6.80
C ASN A 84 18.40 -14.46 -6.24
N CYS A 85 18.67 -15.38 -5.31
CA CYS A 85 19.99 -15.54 -4.71
C CYS A 85 21.09 -15.70 -5.76
N LYS A 86 20.80 -16.42 -6.85
CA LYS A 86 21.78 -16.68 -7.90
C LYS A 86 22.20 -15.39 -8.60
N GLY A 87 21.25 -14.57 -9.06
CA GLY A 87 21.53 -13.29 -9.70
C GLY A 87 22.22 -12.30 -8.77
N LEU A 88 21.72 -12.16 -7.54
CA LEU A 88 22.29 -11.22 -6.55
C LEU A 88 23.71 -11.62 -6.13
N CYS A 89 23.95 -12.91 -5.86
CA CYS A 89 25.29 -13.39 -5.52
C CYS A 89 26.26 -13.30 -6.70
N ASN A 90 25.79 -13.48 -7.94
CA ASN A 90 26.62 -13.27 -9.14
C ASN A 90 27.12 -11.83 -9.22
N HIS A 91 26.24 -10.85 -9.01
CA HIS A 91 26.66 -9.45 -8.95
C HIS A 91 27.63 -9.21 -7.80
N ARG A 92 27.30 -9.70 -6.60
CA ARG A 92 28.10 -9.49 -5.39
C ARG A 92 29.53 -10.02 -5.50
N CYS A 93 29.66 -11.21 -6.09
CA CYS A 93 30.93 -11.93 -6.21
C CYS A 93 31.70 -11.62 -7.50
N SER A 94 31.20 -10.73 -8.36
CA SER A 94 31.76 -10.43 -9.68
C SER A 94 33.22 -9.94 -9.62
N LEU A 95 33.56 -9.11 -8.63
CA LEU A 95 34.91 -8.56 -8.42
C LEU A 95 35.70 -9.28 -7.32
N HIS A 96 35.16 -10.37 -6.76
CA HIS A 96 35.85 -11.09 -5.71
C HIS A 96 36.99 -11.91 -6.32
N SER A 97 38.17 -11.90 -5.69
CA SER A 97 39.35 -12.68 -6.10
C SER A 97 39.10 -14.19 -6.31
N ARG A 98 38.06 -14.76 -5.67
CA ARG A 98 37.69 -16.18 -5.73
C ARG A 98 36.18 -16.32 -5.94
N PRO A 99 35.65 -16.05 -7.15
CA PRO A 99 34.21 -15.93 -7.40
C PRO A 99 33.43 -17.20 -7.02
N LYS A 100 33.95 -18.38 -7.37
CA LYS A 100 33.29 -19.67 -7.08
C LYS A 100 33.11 -19.94 -5.59
N ILE A 101 34.07 -19.52 -4.76
CA ILE A 101 34.00 -19.67 -3.30
C ILE A 101 33.02 -18.64 -2.73
N CYS A 102 33.12 -17.39 -3.18
CA CYS A 102 32.19 -16.32 -2.80
C CYS A 102 30.74 -16.70 -3.11
N LEU A 103 30.46 -17.24 -4.30
CA LEU A 103 29.10 -17.64 -4.70
C LEU A 103 28.50 -18.70 -3.77
N ARG A 104 29.30 -19.68 -3.35
CA ARG A 104 28.86 -20.74 -2.42
C ARG A 104 28.55 -20.16 -1.03
N ALA A 105 29.39 -19.28 -0.53
CA ALA A 105 29.19 -18.60 0.75
C ALA A 105 27.96 -17.68 0.70
N CYS A 106 27.89 -16.79 -0.30
CA CYS A 106 26.77 -15.88 -0.52
C CYS A 106 25.46 -16.63 -0.68
N GLY A 107 25.42 -17.72 -1.44
CA GLY A 107 24.20 -18.53 -1.60
C GLY A 107 23.70 -19.09 -0.27
N THR A 108 24.61 -19.53 0.60
CA THR A 108 24.24 -20.01 1.94
C THR A 108 23.68 -18.89 2.81
N CYS A 109 24.32 -17.71 2.79
CA CYS A 109 23.85 -16.52 3.50
C CYS A 109 22.48 -16.05 2.98
N CYS A 110 22.30 -16.04 1.67
CA CYS A 110 21.08 -15.61 1.01
C CYS A 110 19.90 -16.53 1.33
N VAL A 111 20.10 -17.86 1.27
CA VAL A 111 19.02 -18.81 1.59
C VAL A 111 18.58 -18.69 3.05
N ARG A 112 19.51 -18.40 3.98
CA ARG A 112 19.25 -18.28 5.42
C ARG A 112 18.66 -16.92 5.80
N CYS A 113 19.30 -15.83 5.37
CA CYS A 113 18.97 -14.47 5.78
C CYS A 113 17.99 -13.77 4.83
N LYS A 114 17.65 -14.42 3.72
CA LYS A 114 16.80 -13.89 2.67
C LYS A 114 17.21 -12.50 2.14
N CYS A 115 18.51 -12.20 2.17
CA CYS A 115 19.06 -10.90 1.79
C CYS A 115 20.48 -11.05 1.22
N VAL A 116 20.81 -10.23 0.22
CA VAL A 116 22.17 -10.05 -0.32
C VAL A 116 22.43 -8.54 -0.40
N PRO A 117 23.51 -8.01 0.19
CA PRO A 117 23.75 -6.58 0.17
C PRO A 117 24.07 -6.04 -1.23
N PRO A 118 23.68 -4.80 -1.55
CA PRO A 118 23.95 -4.15 -2.84
C PRO A 118 25.42 -3.76 -2.98
N GLY A 119 25.94 -3.83 -4.21
CA GLY A 119 27.35 -3.60 -4.55
C GLY A 119 28.17 -4.90 -4.58
N THR A 120 29.49 -4.78 -4.61
CA THR A 120 30.46 -5.91 -4.61
C THR A 120 31.23 -6.05 -3.29
N PHE A 121 31.31 -4.98 -2.50
CA PHE A 121 31.98 -4.91 -1.20
C PHE A 121 31.17 -4.03 -0.22
N GLY A 122 31.40 -4.16 1.09
CA GLY A 122 30.79 -3.28 2.13
C GLY A 122 29.29 -3.52 2.38
N ASN A 123 28.55 -2.54 2.90
CA ASN A 123 27.06 -2.57 2.98
C ASN A 123 26.42 -3.76 3.70
N ARG A 124 27.17 -4.52 4.50
CA ARG A 124 26.71 -5.78 5.11
C ARG A 124 25.61 -5.52 6.14
N GLU A 125 25.67 -4.36 6.78
CA GLU A 125 24.71 -3.80 7.71
C GLU A 125 23.30 -3.65 7.12
N LEU A 126 23.16 -3.50 5.80
CA LEU A 126 21.85 -3.41 5.13
C LEU A 126 21.05 -4.71 5.20
N CYS A 127 21.74 -5.86 5.31
CA CYS A 127 21.10 -7.16 5.54
C CYS A 127 21.02 -7.53 7.03
N GLY A 128 21.41 -6.61 7.92
CA GLY A 128 21.35 -6.76 9.36
C GLY A 128 22.19 -7.89 9.94
N LYS A 129 21.89 -8.22 11.19
CA LYS A 129 22.66 -9.16 12.03
C LYS A 129 22.82 -10.55 11.44
N CYS A 130 21.82 -11.05 10.72
CA CYS A 130 21.89 -12.38 10.12
C CYS A 130 23.07 -12.52 9.14
N TYR A 131 23.33 -11.49 8.33
CA TYR A 131 24.40 -11.49 7.34
C TYR A 131 25.76 -11.09 7.96
N THR A 132 25.74 -10.21 8.97
CA THR A 132 26.97 -9.73 9.62
C THR A 132 27.57 -10.75 10.60
N ASP A 133 26.73 -11.39 11.40
CA ASP A 133 27.11 -12.17 12.57
C ASP A 133 27.33 -13.65 12.24
N MET A 134 27.02 -14.07 11.01
CA MET A 134 27.24 -15.46 10.62
C MET A 134 28.74 -15.73 10.45
N THR A 135 29.24 -16.62 11.30
CA THR A 135 30.64 -17.03 11.35
C THR A 135 30.82 -18.47 10.87
N THR A 136 32.05 -18.80 10.49
CA THR A 136 32.52 -20.16 10.26
C THR A 136 33.02 -20.76 11.58
N HIS A 137 33.31 -22.06 11.62
CA HIS A 137 33.89 -22.71 12.80
C HIS A 137 35.20 -22.04 13.29
N GLY A 138 35.94 -21.35 12.42
CA GLY A 138 37.16 -20.61 12.79
C GLY A 138 36.92 -19.18 13.30
N ASN A 139 35.69 -18.85 13.74
CA ASN A 139 35.28 -17.52 14.18
C ASN A 139 35.53 -16.39 13.15
N LYS A 140 35.68 -16.74 11.88
CA LYS A 140 35.78 -15.78 10.77
C LYS A 140 34.40 -15.55 10.19
N THR A 141 34.14 -14.33 9.75
CA THR A 141 32.95 -13.98 8.98
C THR A 141 32.75 -14.93 7.81
N LYS A 142 31.55 -15.50 7.69
CA LYS A 142 31.20 -16.44 6.62
C LYS A 142 30.70 -15.75 5.35
N CYS A 143 29.94 -14.67 5.47
CA CYS A 143 29.33 -13.98 4.33
C CYS A 143 30.28 -12.97 3.69
N PRO A 144 30.33 -12.89 2.34
CA PRO A 144 31.17 -11.93 1.63
C PRO A 144 30.65 -10.49 1.77
#